data_AF-A0A7X9EV73-F1
#
_entry.id   AF-A0A7X9EV73-F1
#
_cell.length_a   1.000
_cell.length_b   1.000
_cell.length_c   1.000
_cell.angle_alpha   90.00
_cell.angle_beta   90.00
_cell.angle_gamma   90.00
#
_symmetry.space_group_name_H-M   'P 1'
#
loop_
_entity.id
_entity.type
_entity.pdbx_description
1 polymer ?
#
loop_
_entity_poly.entity_id
_entity_poly.type
_entity_poly.pdbx_seq_one_letter_code
_entity_poly.pdbx_strand_id
1 'polypeptide(L)'
;MTHFDVLRQSWIPAEGIDGVVKEYGILDILLQAKSLRSIVDSSPLFQYGMYRLLIALLSDAIRPRNIDDLLELFEQGEFPLELLNNYIAECEKDGPCFDLFDKHKPFLQSAYDEDLDKTIRSVALLAYELPSGNNTTHFDHRAESEHAFCPEICARALTAINVFCTAGLQGPSGINGAPPWYVLVRGGNLFETLILNIWIPNLELPFDDPPIAWRNRSRIIPGQSVKRTSYLYGLTWQPRRILLQPLEENGVCSYSGKLSNVMIRQMYFQKGWKFEGYALWTDPHTPRSISEDAVSSVKPREGKAVWRDLAPFLLST
;
A
#
# COMPACT_ATOMS: atom_id res chain seq x y z
N MET A 1 -7.95 16.73 18.76
CA MET A 1 -8.23 15.89 17.57
C MET A 1 -6.92 15.23 17.24
N THR A 2 -6.91 13.91 17.23
CA THR A 2 -5.72 13.13 16.90
C THR A 2 -5.31 13.40 15.45
N HIS A 3 -4.00 13.60 15.21
CA HIS A 3 -3.43 13.92 13.91
C HIS A 3 -2.21 13.04 13.68
N PHE A 4 -2.06 12.54 12.45
CA PHE A 4 -0.88 11.82 12.00
C PHE A 4 -0.68 12.02 10.49
N ASP A 5 0.11 13.04 10.13
CA ASP A 5 0.47 13.36 8.74
C ASP A 5 1.58 12.43 8.23
N VAL A 6 1.21 11.53 7.32
CA VAL A 6 2.11 10.52 6.75
C VAL A 6 3.20 11.11 5.86
N LEU A 7 3.07 12.38 5.41
CA LEU A 7 4.11 13.05 4.64
C LEU A 7 5.32 13.40 5.50
N ARG A 8 5.06 13.87 6.72
CA ARG A 8 6.06 14.52 7.59
C ARG A 8 6.44 13.67 8.79
N GLN A 9 5.49 12.98 9.40
CA GLN A 9 5.75 12.16 10.58
C GLN A 9 6.41 10.84 10.18
N SER A 10 7.37 10.39 10.97
CA SER A 10 8.13 9.18 10.69
C SER A 10 7.30 7.91 10.87
N TRP A 11 7.18 7.10 9.81
CA TRP A 11 6.52 5.79 9.89
C TRP A 11 7.11 4.74 8.97
N ILE A 12 7.88 5.11 7.94
CA ILE A 12 8.48 4.18 6.98
C ILE A 12 9.89 3.80 7.45
N PRO A 13 10.12 2.57 7.91
CA PRO A 13 11.44 2.10 8.32
C PRO A 13 12.32 1.86 7.09
N ALA A 14 13.47 2.53 7.04
CA ALA A 14 14.46 2.34 6.00
C ALA A 14 15.86 2.22 6.59
N GLU A 15 16.68 1.46 5.90
CA GLU A 15 18.04 1.17 6.30
C GLU A 15 19.02 2.02 5.49
N GLY A 16 19.89 2.75 6.17
CA GLY A 16 20.97 3.52 5.56
C GLY A 16 22.06 2.63 4.95
N ILE A 17 22.91 3.22 4.12
CA ILE A 17 24.11 2.55 3.61
C ILE A 17 25.05 2.13 4.76
N ASP A 18 24.99 2.85 5.89
CA ASP A 18 25.68 2.56 7.15
C ASP A 18 25.08 1.37 7.93
N GLY A 19 23.96 0.80 7.47
CA GLY A 19 23.23 -0.30 8.13
C GLY A 19 22.33 0.16 9.29
N VAL A 20 22.22 1.46 9.54
CA VAL A 20 21.35 1.99 10.61
C VAL A 20 19.92 2.07 10.09
N VAL A 21 18.97 1.52 10.85
CA VAL A 21 17.54 1.60 10.54
C VAL A 21 16.93 2.80 11.25
N LYS A 22 16.23 3.65 10.50
CA LYS A 22 15.47 4.79 11.00
C LYS A 22 14.08 4.81 10.35
N GLU A 23 13.15 5.54 10.96
CA GLU A 23 11.82 5.77 10.40
C GLU A 23 11.73 7.16 9.78
N TYR A 24 11.06 7.25 8.64
CA TYR A 24 10.96 8.44 7.80
C TYR A 24 9.49 8.72 7.45
N GLY A 25 9.15 9.99 7.26
CA GLY A 25 7.91 10.37 6.56
C GLY A 25 8.09 10.18 5.04
N ILE A 26 7.00 10.26 4.28
CA ILE A 26 7.07 10.11 2.80
C ILE A 26 8.00 11.15 2.17
N LEU A 27 7.97 12.41 2.62
CA LEU A 27 8.84 13.45 2.06
C LEU A 27 10.31 13.18 2.36
N ASP A 28 10.60 12.86 3.63
CA ASP A 28 11.97 12.67 4.10
C ASP A 28 12.62 11.42 3.50
N ILE A 29 11.87 10.33 3.32
CA ILE A 29 12.40 9.12 2.69
C ILE A 29 12.73 9.33 1.21
N LEU A 30 11.91 10.11 0.49
CA LEU A 30 12.17 10.43 -0.92
C LEU A 30 13.38 11.36 -1.05
N LEU A 31 13.49 12.36 -0.19
CA LEU A 31 14.67 13.25 -0.09
C LEU A 31 15.97 12.47 0.16
N GLN A 32 15.94 11.48 1.06
CA GLN A 32 17.11 10.72 1.46
C GLN A 32 17.32 9.43 0.65
N ALA A 33 16.47 9.13 -0.35
CA ALA A 33 16.40 7.83 -1.02
C ALA A 33 17.74 7.34 -1.60
N LYS A 34 18.61 8.24 -2.06
CA LYS A 34 19.95 7.89 -2.58
C LYS A 34 20.89 7.36 -1.48
N SER A 35 20.71 7.82 -0.24
CA SER A 35 21.52 7.43 0.94
C SER A 35 20.98 6.19 1.67
N LEU A 36 19.83 5.66 1.21
CA LEU A 36 19.13 4.54 1.81
C LEU A 36 19.31 3.30 0.94
N ARG A 37 19.53 2.15 1.57
CA ARG A 37 19.67 0.87 0.89
C ARG A 37 18.32 0.27 0.50
N SER A 38 17.37 0.27 1.43
CA SER A 38 16.04 -0.32 1.24
C SER A 38 15.08 0.02 2.38
N ILE A 39 13.79 -0.09 2.12
CA ILE A 39 12.76 -0.17 3.17
C ILE A 39 12.87 -1.54 3.84
N VAL A 40 12.72 -1.59 5.18
CA VAL A 40 12.86 -2.80 5.98
C VAL A 40 11.72 -2.92 6.99
N ASP A 41 10.96 -4.01 6.97
CA ASP A 41 9.96 -4.30 7.99
C ASP A 41 10.01 -5.79 8.34
N SER A 42 9.58 -6.17 9.54
CA SER A 42 9.44 -7.57 9.92
C SER A 42 8.41 -8.31 9.08
N SER A 43 7.41 -7.59 8.56
CA SER A 43 6.40 -8.13 7.66
C SER A 43 6.78 -7.84 6.20
N PRO A 44 7.03 -8.87 5.38
CA PRO A 44 7.29 -8.66 3.95
C PRO A 44 6.06 -8.05 3.24
N LEU A 45 4.86 -8.23 3.79
CA LEU A 45 3.64 -7.62 3.25
C LEU A 45 3.64 -6.11 3.47
N PHE A 46 4.02 -5.66 4.67
CA PHE A 46 4.14 -4.23 4.98
C PHE A 46 5.26 -3.59 4.18
N GLN A 47 6.40 -4.28 4.08
CA GLN A 47 7.53 -3.83 3.27
C GLN A 47 7.12 -3.59 1.80
N TYR A 48 6.46 -4.57 1.16
CA TYR A 48 5.98 -4.41 -0.21
C TYR A 48 4.89 -3.32 -0.34
N GLY A 49 3.96 -3.26 0.60
CA GLY A 49 2.90 -2.24 0.61
C GLY A 49 3.49 -0.82 0.59
N MET A 50 4.52 -0.56 1.39
CA MET A 50 5.21 0.73 1.42
C MET A 50 5.93 1.04 0.10
N TYR A 51 6.63 0.05 -0.48
CA TYR A 51 7.22 0.22 -1.82
C TYR A 51 6.16 0.58 -2.87
N ARG A 52 5.06 -0.18 -2.94
CA ARG A 52 3.98 0.04 -3.89
C ARG A 52 3.35 1.43 -3.71
N LEU A 53 3.17 1.87 -2.47
CA LEU A 53 2.65 3.20 -2.16
C LEU A 53 3.56 4.31 -2.71
N LEU A 54 4.86 4.24 -2.42
CA LEU A 54 5.82 5.25 -2.87
C LEU A 54 5.95 5.27 -4.39
N ILE A 55 5.96 4.10 -5.03
CA ILE A 55 5.96 3.98 -6.50
C ILE A 55 4.68 4.61 -7.10
N ALA A 56 3.51 4.37 -6.49
CA ALA A 56 2.25 4.96 -6.95
C ALA A 56 2.25 6.50 -6.80
N LEU A 57 2.75 7.01 -5.67
CA LEU A 57 2.88 8.45 -5.42
C LEU A 57 3.84 9.10 -6.42
N LEU A 58 5.01 8.50 -6.65
CA LEU A 58 5.98 8.98 -7.63
C LEU A 58 5.43 8.92 -9.05
N SER A 59 4.72 7.85 -9.40
CA SER A 59 4.06 7.73 -10.72
C SER A 59 3.09 8.88 -10.95
N ASP A 60 2.29 9.24 -9.95
CA ASP A 60 1.31 10.33 -10.06
C ASP A 60 1.94 11.73 -10.03
N ALA A 61 3.00 11.91 -9.24
CA ALA A 61 3.69 13.19 -9.10
C ALA A 61 4.59 13.52 -10.31
N ILE A 62 5.31 12.53 -10.84
CA ILE A 62 6.28 12.70 -11.93
C ILE A 62 5.62 12.56 -13.30
N ARG A 63 4.70 11.59 -13.45
CA ARG A 63 4.00 11.28 -14.72
C ARG A 63 4.95 11.12 -15.93
N PRO A 64 5.93 10.18 -15.87
CA PRO A 64 6.82 9.94 -17.01
C PRO A 64 6.02 9.46 -18.23
N ARG A 65 6.33 10.03 -19.40
CA ARG A 65 5.63 9.74 -20.67
C ARG A 65 6.35 8.70 -21.50
N ASN A 66 7.67 8.61 -21.36
CA ASN A 66 8.53 7.70 -22.08
C ASN A 66 9.73 7.27 -21.21
N ILE A 67 10.49 6.30 -21.71
CA ILE A 67 11.63 5.75 -20.98
C ILE A 67 12.72 6.82 -20.80
N ASP A 68 12.86 7.75 -21.74
CA ASP A 68 13.85 8.84 -21.66
C ASP A 68 13.59 9.74 -20.45
N ASP A 69 12.32 10.08 -20.15
CA ASP A 69 11.96 10.84 -18.94
C ASP A 69 12.43 10.11 -17.65
N LEU A 70 12.34 8.77 -17.60
CA LEU A 70 12.83 7.97 -16.47
C LEU A 70 14.35 7.87 -16.44
N LEU A 71 15.01 7.77 -17.60
CA LEU A 71 16.47 7.74 -17.70
C LEU A 71 17.09 9.06 -17.25
N GLU A 72 16.53 10.20 -17.67
CA GLU A 72 16.98 11.52 -17.23
C GLU A 72 16.90 11.66 -15.70
N LEU A 73 15.80 11.22 -15.10
CA LEU A 73 15.66 11.19 -13.63
C LEU A 73 16.68 10.25 -12.99
N PHE A 74 16.85 9.05 -13.55
CA PHE A 74 17.82 8.08 -13.05
C PHE A 74 19.24 8.65 -13.05
N GLU A 75 19.63 9.36 -14.11
CA GLU A 75 20.93 10.02 -14.24
C GLU A 75 21.12 11.20 -13.27
N GLN A 76 20.06 11.99 -13.00
CA GLN A 76 20.08 13.03 -11.98
C GLN A 76 20.33 12.45 -10.58
N GLY A 77 19.76 11.28 -10.30
CA GLY A 77 20.01 10.54 -9.07
C GLY A 77 19.31 11.11 -7.83
N GLU A 78 18.31 11.98 -8.01
CA GLU A 78 17.47 12.56 -6.97
C GLU A 78 16.05 12.83 -7.51
N PHE A 79 15.06 12.87 -6.61
CA PHE A 79 13.68 13.20 -7.02
C PHE A 79 13.49 14.72 -7.12
N PRO A 80 12.79 15.21 -8.15
CA PRO A 80 12.55 16.63 -8.34
C PRO A 80 11.59 17.18 -7.26
N LEU A 81 12.16 17.83 -6.24
CA LEU A 81 11.43 18.32 -5.08
C LEU A 81 10.33 19.31 -5.42
N GLU A 82 10.54 20.14 -6.43
CA GLU A 82 9.53 21.10 -6.89
C GLU A 82 8.30 20.38 -7.45
N LEU A 83 8.48 19.30 -8.23
CA LEU A 83 7.35 18.49 -8.72
C LEU A 83 6.61 17.80 -7.57
N LEU A 84 7.34 17.25 -6.60
CA LEU A 84 6.74 16.63 -5.42
C LEU A 84 5.93 17.64 -4.59
N ASN A 85 6.48 18.82 -4.34
CA ASN A 85 5.80 19.88 -3.58
C ASN A 85 4.56 20.39 -4.31
N ASN A 86 4.65 20.62 -5.63
CA ASN A 86 3.51 21.02 -6.45
C ASN A 86 2.42 19.95 -6.46
N TYR A 87 2.81 18.67 -6.58
CA TYR A 87 1.89 17.55 -6.51
C TYR A 87 1.14 17.49 -5.17
N ILE A 88 1.86 17.63 -4.05
CA ILE A 88 1.25 17.62 -2.70
C ILE A 88 0.31 18.81 -2.52
N ALA A 89 0.74 20.00 -2.93
CA ALA A 89 -0.11 21.20 -2.87
C ALA A 89 -1.41 21.01 -3.68
N GLU A 90 -1.32 20.40 -4.85
CA GLU A 90 -2.48 20.07 -5.68
C GLU A 90 -3.38 19.00 -5.01
N CYS A 91 -2.80 18.00 -4.34
CA CYS A 91 -3.57 17.01 -3.58
C CYS A 91 -4.34 17.65 -2.41
N GLU A 92 -3.71 18.59 -1.70
CA GLU A 92 -4.24 19.23 -0.50
C GLU A 92 -5.06 20.50 -0.78
N LYS A 93 -5.22 20.90 -2.06
CA LYS A 93 -5.97 22.11 -2.45
C LYS A 93 -7.40 22.16 -1.91
N ASP A 94 -7.98 20.99 -1.68
CA ASP A 94 -9.34 20.80 -1.20
C ASP A 94 -9.38 20.23 0.24
N GLY A 95 -8.33 20.45 1.02
CA GLY A 95 -8.16 19.94 2.38
C GLY A 95 -7.20 18.74 2.48
N PRO A 96 -6.77 18.40 3.70
CA PRO A 96 -5.74 17.39 3.94
C PRO A 96 -6.18 16.01 3.44
N CYS A 97 -5.28 15.30 2.75
CA CYS A 97 -5.52 13.93 2.28
C CYS A 97 -4.42 12.95 2.67
N PHE A 98 -3.40 13.42 3.39
CA PHE A 98 -2.29 12.62 3.92
C PHE A 98 -2.31 12.51 5.46
N ASP A 99 -3.36 13.00 6.11
CA ASP A 99 -3.57 12.73 7.52
C ASP A 99 -4.31 11.40 7.72
N LEU A 100 -3.77 10.54 8.59
CA LEU A 100 -4.30 9.21 8.86
C LEU A 100 -5.70 9.24 9.51
N PHE A 101 -6.02 10.32 10.23
CA PHE A 101 -7.24 10.45 11.03
C PHE A 101 -8.16 11.56 10.53
N ASP A 102 -7.96 12.06 9.31
CA ASP A 102 -8.76 13.16 8.79
C ASP A 102 -10.22 12.76 8.75
N LYS A 103 -11.09 13.67 9.17
CA LYS A 103 -12.52 13.39 9.31
C LYS A 103 -13.19 13.10 7.96
N HIS A 104 -12.69 13.71 6.88
CA HIS A 104 -13.33 13.72 5.56
C HIS A 104 -12.53 12.94 4.51
N LYS A 105 -11.22 12.83 4.66
CA LYS A 105 -10.27 12.19 3.74
C LYS A 105 -9.17 11.45 4.52
N PRO A 106 -9.51 10.50 5.41
CA PRO A 106 -8.50 9.76 6.16
C PRO A 106 -7.61 8.98 5.19
N PHE A 107 -6.30 9.09 5.34
CA PHE A 107 -5.33 8.52 4.40
C PHE A 107 -5.54 7.01 4.23
N LEU A 108 -5.68 6.58 2.96
CA LEU A 108 -5.96 5.19 2.52
C LEU A 108 -7.19 4.51 3.15
N GLN A 109 -8.08 5.29 3.75
CA GLN A 109 -9.27 4.83 4.43
C GLN A 109 -10.52 5.40 3.76
N SER A 110 -11.69 5.17 4.36
CA SER A 110 -12.93 5.84 3.98
C SER A 110 -13.43 6.69 5.14
N ALA A 111 -13.86 7.92 4.86
CA ALA A 111 -14.51 8.76 5.86
C ALA A 111 -15.77 8.09 6.41
N TYR A 112 -16.07 8.32 7.69
CA TYR A 112 -17.19 7.71 8.38
C TYR A 112 -18.52 7.97 7.67
N ASP A 113 -19.32 6.92 7.57
CA ASP A 113 -20.65 6.94 6.97
C ASP A 113 -21.60 6.08 7.82
N GLU A 114 -22.57 6.71 8.47
CA GLU A 114 -23.48 6.06 9.41
C GLU A 114 -24.29 4.91 8.78
N ASP A 115 -24.62 5.02 7.49
CA ASP A 115 -25.39 3.99 6.79
C ASP A 115 -24.56 2.74 6.50
N LEU A 116 -23.27 2.93 6.31
CA LEU A 116 -22.35 1.88 5.88
C LEU A 116 -21.57 1.31 7.06
N ASP A 117 -20.97 2.14 7.91
CA ASP A 117 -19.95 1.77 8.90
C ASP A 117 -20.58 1.27 10.21
N LYS A 118 -21.04 0.01 10.18
CA LYS A 118 -21.76 -0.65 11.30
C LYS A 118 -20.94 -1.74 12.00
N THR A 119 -19.85 -2.17 11.38
CA THR A 119 -19.10 -3.36 11.79
C THR A 119 -17.76 -2.96 12.40
N ILE A 120 -17.63 -3.11 13.72
CA ILE A 120 -16.36 -2.89 14.43
C ILE A 120 -15.59 -4.20 14.53
N ARG A 121 -14.28 -4.13 14.30
CA ARG A 121 -13.34 -5.26 14.41
C ARG A 121 -12.04 -4.82 15.09
N SER A 122 -11.27 -5.78 15.57
CA SER A 122 -9.93 -5.52 16.10
C SER A 122 -9.00 -5.01 15.01
N VAL A 123 -8.07 -4.14 15.40
CA VAL A 123 -6.97 -3.67 14.55
C VAL A 123 -6.07 -4.82 14.08
N ALA A 124 -6.05 -5.95 14.81
CA ALA A 124 -5.24 -7.12 14.47
C ALA A 124 -5.51 -7.64 13.04
N LEU A 125 -6.73 -7.46 12.52
CA LEU A 125 -7.09 -7.85 11.15
C LEU A 125 -6.29 -7.12 10.06
N LEU A 126 -5.61 -6.02 10.37
CA LEU A 126 -4.76 -5.31 9.41
C LEU A 126 -3.43 -6.02 9.15
N ALA A 127 -3.00 -6.92 10.04
CA ALA A 127 -1.75 -7.67 9.93
C ALA A 127 -2.05 -9.16 9.75
N TYR A 128 -1.85 -9.70 8.55
CA TYR A 128 -2.21 -11.09 8.22
C TYR A 128 -1.40 -12.13 9.01
N GLU A 129 -0.20 -11.76 9.42
CA GLU A 129 0.71 -12.57 10.23
C GLU A 129 0.25 -12.72 11.69
N LEU A 130 -0.67 -11.86 12.17
CA LEU A 130 -1.18 -11.94 13.53
C LEU A 130 -2.40 -12.88 13.62
N PRO A 131 -2.52 -13.64 14.72
CA PRO A 131 -3.69 -14.47 14.95
C PRO A 131 -4.92 -13.59 15.13
N SER A 132 -5.83 -13.64 14.16
CA SER A 132 -7.10 -12.93 14.18
C SER A 132 -8.19 -13.78 13.51
N GLY A 133 -9.42 -13.70 14.04
CA GLY A 133 -10.52 -14.56 13.61
C GLY A 133 -10.19 -16.05 13.70
N ASN A 134 -10.16 -16.73 12.55
CA ASN A 134 -9.92 -18.19 12.45
C ASN A 134 -8.45 -18.53 12.13
N ASN A 135 -7.54 -17.55 12.08
CA ASN A 135 -6.13 -17.81 11.79
C ASN A 135 -5.48 -18.57 12.94
N THR A 136 -4.62 -19.54 12.60
CA THR A 136 -3.90 -20.34 13.59
C THR A 136 -2.94 -19.47 14.39
N THR A 137 -2.97 -19.61 15.72
CA THR A 137 -1.97 -19.04 16.62
C THR A 137 -0.60 -19.67 16.32
N HIS A 138 0.34 -18.88 15.83
CA HIS A 138 1.72 -19.32 15.59
C HIS A 138 2.62 -18.92 16.77
N PHE A 139 3.42 -17.86 16.60
CA PHE A 139 4.40 -17.40 17.59
C PHE A 139 3.88 -16.32 18.52
N ASP A 140 2.79 -15.66 18.11
CA ASP A 140 2.10 -14.67 18.93
C ASP A 140 0.92 -15.34 19.63
N HIS A 141 0.91 -15.32 20.95
CA HIS A 141 -0.13 -15.95 21.77
C HIS A 141 -1.17 -14.96 22.28
N ARG A 142 -1.09 -13.69 21.87
CA ARG A 142 -2.07 -12.68 22.27
C ARG A 142 -3.45 -13.01 21.70
N ALA A 143 -4.49 -12.69 22.49
CA ALA A 143 -5.85 -12.70 21.98
C ALA A 143 -6.06 -11.52 21.02
N GLU A 144 -6.99 -11.67 20.08
CA GLU A 144 -7.30 -10.62 19.09
C GLU A 144 -7.63 -9.26 19.76
N SER A 145 -8.22 -9.27 20.95
CA SER A 145 -8.60 -8.07 21.72
C SER A 145 -7.43 -7.38 22.45
N GLU A 146 -6.29 -8.05 22.58
CA GLU A 146 -5.09 -7.52 23.26
C GLU A 146 -4.20 -6.70 22.31
N HIS A 147 -4.45 -6.78 21.00
CA HIS A 147 -3.72 -6.01 20.03
C HIS A 147 -4.12 -4.53 20.06
N ALA A 148 -3.10 -3.68 20.12
CA ALA A 148 -3.21 -2.24 19.97
C ALA A 148 -2.04 -1.75 19.11
N PHE A 149 -2.30 -0.99 18.07
CA PHE A 149 -1.29 -0.45 17.16
C PHE A 149 -1.11 1.05 17.38
N CYS A 150 0.11 1.54 17.14
CA CYS A 150 0.37 2.97 17.05
C CYS A 150 0.08 3.45 15.61
N PRO A 151 -0.09 4.77 15.39
CA PRO A 151 -0.41 5.34 14.08
C PRO A 151 0.56 4.90 12.97
N GLU A 152 1.85 4.80 13.28
CA GLU A 152 2.90 4.39 12.33
C GLU A 152 2.62 3.00 11.77
N ILE A 153 2.28 2.04 12.62
CA ILE A 153 1.99 0.66 12.21
C ILE A 153 0.66 0.59 11.46
N CYS A 154 -0.35 1.37 11.86
CA CYS A 154 -1.59 1.46 11.10
C CYS A 154 -1.35 1.99 9.68
N ALA A 155 -0.51 3.01 9.51
CA ALA A 155 -0.13 3.52 8.19
C ALA A 155 0.53 2.42 7.34
N ARG A 156 1.49 1.66 7.90
CA ARG A 156 2.11 0.50 7.22
C ARG A 156 1.07 -0.54 6.81
N ALA A 157 0.22 -0.93 7.75
CA ALA A 157 -0.74 -1.99 7.52
C ALA A 157 -1.77 -1.61 6.45
N LEU A 158 -2.20 -0.34 6.38
CA LEU A 158 -3.10 0.15 5.33
C LEU A 158 -2.49 0.05 3.92
N THR A 159 -1.18 0.16 3.78
CA THR A 159 -0.51 -0.04 2.48
C THR A 159 -0.53 -1.49 2.01
N ALA A 160 -0.56 -2.44 2.95
CA ALA A 160 -0.50 -3.87 2.66
C ALA A 160 -1.89 -4.52 2.55
N ILE A 161 -2.81 -4.19 3.46
CA ILE A 161 -4.10 -4.87 3.60
C ILE A 161 -4.92 -4.84 2.31
N ASN A 162 -4.85 -3.74 1.58
CA ASN A 162 -5.55 -3.49 0.33
C ASN A 162 -4.98 -4.29 -0.86
N VAL A 163 -3.71 -4.68 -0.79
CA VAL A 163 -3.01 -5.44 -1.81
C VAL A 163 -3.20 -6.94 -1.58
N PHE A 164 -2.99 -7.38 -0.34
CA PHE A 164 -2.88 -8.81 0.01
C PHE A 164 -4.20 -9.44 0.47
N CYS A 165 -5.32 -8.72 0.42
CA CYS A 165 -6.58 -9.31 0.84
C CYS A 165 -7.09 -10.40 -0.11
N THR A 166 -7.46 -11.54 0.48
CA THR A 166 -8.04 -12.68 -0.21
C THR A 166 -9.56 -12.56 -0.26
N ALA A 167 -10.15 -13.21 -1.28
CA ALA A 167 -11.59 -13.39 -1.35
C ALA A 167 -12.03 -14.45 -0.33
N GLY A 168 -13.12 -14.22 0.38
CA GLY A 168 -13.67 -15.17 1.35
C GLY A 168 -14.90 -14.61 2.07
N LEU A 169 -15.26 -15.19 3.22
CA LEU A 169 -16.35 -14.68 4.07
C LEU A 169 -16.16 -13.20 4.48
N GLN A 170 -14.91 -12.73 4.46
CA GLN A 170 -14.46 -11.39 4.85
C GLN A 170 -14.61 -10.32 3.76
N GLY A 171 -14.91 -10.68 2.49
CA GLY A 171 -15.13 -9.69 1.43
C GLY A 171 -14.41 -9.94 0.10
N PRO A 172 -14.37 -8.92 -0.78
CA PRO A 172 -13.73 -9.03 -2.09
C PRO A 172 -12.20 -9.19 -1.96
N SER A 173 -11.52 -9.64 -3.00
CA SER A 173 -10.06 -9.69 -3.05
C SER A 173 -9.44 -8.35 -3.50
N GLY A 174 -8.12 -8.26 -3.44
CA GLY A 174 -7.34 -7.18 -4.05
C GLY A 174 -7.49 -7.12 -5.57
N ILE A 175 -6.87 -6.10 -6.18
CA ILE A 175 -6.97 -5.84 -7.63
C ILE A 175 -6.53 -7.03 -8.50
N ASN A 176 -5.59 -7.85 -8.00
CA ASN A 176 -5.07 -9.04 -8.69
C ASN A 176 -5.81 -10.34 -8.33
N GLY A 177 -6.94 -10.25 -7.63
CA GLY A 177 -7.63 -11.44 -7.13
C GLY A 177 -6.89 -12.02 -5.93
N ALA A 178 -6.74 -13.36 -5.89
CA ALA A 178 -5.86 -14.00 -4.92
C ALA A 178 -4.42 -13.45 -5.07
N PRO A 179 -3.75 -13.00 -3.99
CA PRO A 179 -2.47 -12.32 -4.08
C PRO A 179 -1.41 -13.13 -4.86
N PRO A 180 -0.83 -12.55 -5.93
CA PRO A 180 0.23 -13.19 -6.68
C PRO A 180 1.60 -12.99 -6.02
N TRP A 181 2.64 -13.50 -6.67
CA TRP A 181 3.98 -12.97 -6.43
C TRP A 181 4.04 -11.52 -6.88
N TYR A 182 4.64 -10.69 -6.05
CA TYR A 182 5.03 -9.34 -6.42
C TYR A 182 6.54 -9.28 -6.53
N VAL A 183 7.03 -8.79 -7.67
CA VAL A 183 8.45 -8.74 -8.02
C VAL A 183 8.82 -7.28 -8.25
N LEU A 184 9.88 -6.84 -7.59
CA LEU A 184 10.46 -5.51 -7.77
C LEU A 184 11.91 -5.64 -8.22
N VAL A 185 12.33 -4.78 -9.13
CA VAL A 185 13.74 -4.63 -9.52
C VAL A 185 14.46 -3.86 -8.42
N ARG A 186 15.52 -4.44 -7.86
CA ARG A 186 16.33 -3.79 -6.83
C ARG A 186 17.50 -3.05 -7.46
N GLY A 187 17.59 -1.74 -7.22
CA GLY A 187 18.74 -0.91 -7.58
C GLY A 187 19.85 -0.92 -6.51
N GLY A 188 20.88 -0.10 -6.70
CA GLY A 188 21.97 0.08 -5.74
C GLY A 188 21.56 0.82 -4.46
N ASN A 189 20.49 1.61 -4.52
CA ASN A 189 19.88 2.34 -3.41
C ASN A 189 18.35 2.39 -3.57
N LEU A 190 17.67 3.01 -2.60
CA LEU A 190 16.22 3.13 -2.59
C LEU A 190 15.72 4.02 -3.74
N PHE A 191 16.44 5.09 -4.10
CA PHE A 191 16.08 5.95 -5.23
C PHE A 191 16.01 5.14 -6.54
N GLU A 192 17.09 4.42 -6.87
CA GLU A 192 17.15 3.58 -8.06
C GLU A 192 16.07 2.50 -8.03
N THR A 193 15.86 1.86 -6.87
CA THR A 193 14.80 0.85 -6.70
C THR A 193 13.42 1.42 -7.00
N LEU A 194 13.11 2.63 -6.54
CA LEU A 194 11.80 3.25 -6.79
C LEU A 194 11.63 3.61 -8.26
N ILE A 195 12.62 4.26 -8.89
CA ILE A 195 12.57 4.65 -10.32
C ILE A 195 12.44 3.43 -11.23
N LEU A 196 13.23 2.37 -11.00
CA LEU A 196 13.23 1.16 -11.84
C LEU A 196 11.90 0.40 -11.83
N ASN A 197 11.02 0.68 -10.86
CA ASN A 197 9.70 0.06 -10.76
C ASN A 197 8.55 1.02 -11.09
N ILE A 198 8.83 2.25 -11.55
CA ILE A 198 7.78 3.10 -12.13
C ILE A 198 7.46 2.58 -13.52
N TRP A 199 6.20 2.19 -13.73
CA TRP A 199 5.73 1.76 -15.04
C TRP A 199 5.13 2.91 -15.84
N ILE A 200 5.48 2.95 -17.13
CA ILE A 200 4.90 3.86 -18.10
C ILE A 200 3.70 3.12 -18.74
N PRO A 201 2.47 3.61 -18.53
CA PRO A 201 1.29 2.91 -19.01
C PRO A 201 1.25 2.89 -20.54
N ASN A 202 1.06 1.71 -21.12
CA ASN A 202 0.61 1.58 -22.50
C ASN A 202 -0.90 1.82 -22.59
N LEU A 203 -1.34 2.36 -23.72
CA LEU A 203 -2.61 3.05 -24.05
C LEU A 203 -3.95 2.36 -23.68
N GLU A 204 -3.96 1.19 -23.04
CA GLU A 204 -5.18 0.39 -22.82
C GLU A 204 -5.96 0.76 -21.54
N LEU A 205 -5.30 1.33 -20.53
CA LEU A 205 -5.92 1.78 -19.28
C LEU A 205 -5.81 3.31 -19.11
N PRO A 206 -6.86 4.00 -18.62
CA PRO A 206 -6.72 5.38 -18.15
C PRO A 206 -5.62 5.49 -17.11
N PHE A 207 -4.86 6.58 -17.15
CA PHE A 207 -3.81 6.79 -16.15
C PHE A 207 -4.38 7.12 -14.77
N ASP A 208 -5.33 8.05 -14.71
CA ASP A 208 -5.80 8.68 -13.48
C ASP A 208 -7.31 8.94 -13.44
N ASP A 209 -8.11 8.17 -14.19
CA ASP A 209 -9.57 8.19 -14.11
C ASP A 209 -10.15 6.78 -13.80
N PRO A 210 -10.54 6.51 -12.53
CA PRO A 210 -10.53 7.44 -11.39
C PRO A 210 -9.11 7.76 -10.88
N PRO A 211 -8.90 8.86 -10.13
CA PRO A 211 -7.57 9.22 -9.65
C PRO A 211 -7.10 8.29 -8.51
N ILE A 212 -5.84 8.43 -8.13
CA ILE A 212 -5.23 7.71 -6.99
C ILE A 212 -6.04 7.88 -5.69
N ALA A 213 -5.94 6.93 -4.76
CA ALA A 213 -6.86 6.83 -3.63
C ALA A 213 -7.05 8.11 -2.80
N TRP A 214 -5.97 8.82 -2.44
CA TRP A 214 -6.08 10.05 -1.64
C TRP A 214 -6.64 11.25 -2.41
N ARG A 215 -6.73 11.19 -3.75
CA ARG A 215 -7.43 12.18 -4.59
C ARG A 215 -8.82 11.73 -5.01
N ASN A 216 -9.15 10.44 -4.83
CA ASN A 216 -10.44 9.87 -5.23
C ASN A 216 -11.52 10.13 -4.18
N ARG A 217 -12.58 10.84 -4.57
CA ARG A 217 -13.71 11.18 -3.70
C ARG A 217 -14.89 10.22 -3.80
N SER A 218 -14.73 9.13 -4.54
CA SER A 218 -15.80 8.17 -4.74
C SER A 218 -16.19 7.52 -3.41
N ARG A 219 -17.49 7.56 -3.08
CA ARG A 219 -18.04 6.87 -1.91
C ARG A 219 -17.92 5.37 -2.11
N ILE A 220 -17.06 4.69 -1.35
CA ILE A 220 -16.89 3.23 -1.43
C ILE A 220 -18.13 2.53 -0.90
N ILE A 221 -18.92 1.96 -1.82
CA ILE A 221 -20.13 1.20 -1.49
C ILE A 221 -19.74 -0.28 -1.26
N PRO A 222 -20.04 -0.86 -0.09
CA PRO A 222 -19.62 -2.21 0.25
C PRO A 222 -20.07 -3.26 -0.77
N GLY A 223 -19.10 -3.93 -1.40
CA GLY A 223 -19.34 -5.03 -2.33
C GLY A 223 -19.79 -4.61 -3.73
N GLN A 224 -19.87 -3.31 -4.04
CA GLN A 224 -20.22 -2.85 -5.38
C GLN A 224 -19.17 -3.28 -6.39
N SER A 225 -19.63 -3.87 -7.50
CA SER A 225 -18.78 -4.32 -8.59
C SER A 225 -18.24 -3.16 -9.42
N VAL A 226 -16.93 -3.17 -9.66
CA VAL A 226 -16.21 -2.21 -10.49
C VAL A 226 -15.48 -2.96 -11.60
N LYS A 227 -15.81 -2.63 -12.85
CA LYS A 227 -15.30 -3.32 -14.04
C LYS A 227 -14.14 -2.59 -14.73
N ARG A 228 -13.94 -1.32 -14.42
CA ARG A 228 -12.89 -0.48 -15.00
C ARG A 228 -12.28 0.38 -13.90
N THR A 229 -10.97 0.54 -13.97
CA THR A 229 -10.21 1.42 -13.10
C THR A 229 -9.07 2.06 -13.90
N SER A 230 -8.30 2.93 -13.26
CA SER A 230 -7.10 3.52 -13.81
C SER A 230 -5.85 2.80 -13.32
N TYR A 231 -4.72 3.04 -13.97
CA TYR A 231 -3.42 2.59 -13.51
C TYR A 231 -3.18 3.03 -12.05
N LEU A 232 -3.31 4.32 -11.75
CA LEU A 232 -3.01 4.85 -10.43
C LEU A 232 -3.96 4.34 -9.34
N TYR A 233 -5.27 4.30 -9.60
CA TYR A 233 -6.22 3.81 -8.60
C TYR A 233 -6.08 2.30 -8.38
N GLY A 234 -5.70 1.53 -9.40
CA GLY A 234 -5.40 0.11 -9.25
C GLY A 234 -4.15 -0.17 -8.40
N LEU A 235 -3.14 0.72 -8.43
CA LEU A 235 -2.00 0.62 -7.51
C LEU A 235 -2.40 0.83 -6.05
N THR A 236 -3.41 1.67 -5.80
CA THR A 236 -3.95 1.97 -4.46
C THR A 236 -5.39 1.46 -4.28
N TRP A 237 -5.71 0.31 -4.89
CA TRP A 237 -7.08 -0.22 -4.92
C TRP A 237 -7.63 -0.42 -3.50
N GLN A 238 -8.93 -0.15 -3.27
CA GLN A 238 -9.54 -0.23 -1.94
C GLN A 238 -10.62 -1.32 -1.86
N PRO A 239 -10.22 -2.60 -1.71
CA PRO A 239 -11.14 -3.73 -1.56
C PRO A 239 -11.70 -3.86 -0.13
N ARG A 240 -11.21 -3.05 0.81
CA ARG A 240 -11.74 -2.93 2.16
C ARG A 240 -12.18 -1.49 2.38
N ARG A 241 -13.29 -1.33 3.10
CA ARG A 241 -13.70 -0.06 3.67
C ARG A 241 -13.29 -0.08 5.13
N ILE A 242 -12.32 0.77 5.46
CA ILE A 242 -11.62 0.80 6.76
C ILE A 242 -11.71 2.21 7.31
N LEU A 243 -11.99 2.34 8.61
CA LEU A 243 -11.82 3.57 9.36
C LEU A 243 -11.30 3.26 10.77
N LEU A 244 -10.10 3.71 11.08
CA LEU A 244 -9.45 3.53 12.36
C LEU A 244 -10.15 4.33 13.47
N GLN A 245 -10.17 3.80 14.69
CA GLN A 245 -10.68 4.50 15.87
C GLN A 245 -9.50 4.85 16.80
N PRO A 246 -8.91 6.06 16.67
CA PRO A 246 -7.82 6.48 17.54
C PRO A 246 -8.32 6.78 18.96
N LEU A 247 -7.54 6.33 19.95
CA LEU A 247 -7.71 6.63 21.36
C LEU A 247 -6.47 7.39 21.85
N GLU A 248 -6.66 8.57 22.44
CA GLU A 248 -5.59 9.34 23.07
C GLU A 248 -5.27 8.70 24.44
N GLU A 249 -4.48 7.62 24.40
CA GLU A 249 -4.02 6.88 25.58
C GLU A 249 -2.53 6.52 25.42
N ASN A 250 -1.80 6.53 26.54
CA ASN A 250 -0.44 6.01 26.55
C ASN A 250 -0.49 4.48 26.54
N GLY A 251 0.20 3.87 25.57
CA GLY A 251 0.27 2.43 25.44
C GLY A 251 1.55 1.98 24.73
N VAL A 252 1.79 0.68 24.77
CA VAL A 252 2.86 0.04 24.00
C VAL A 252 2.23 -0.52 22.73
N CYS A 253 2.73 -0.10 21.57
CA CYS A 253 2.35 -0.69 20.30
C CYS A 253 2.71 -2.16 20.32
N SER A 254 1.70 -2.97 20.11
CA SER A 254 1.79 -4.41 20.22
C SER A 254 2.52 -5.06 19.03
N TYR A 255 2.76 -4.32 17.94
CA TYR A 255 3.57 -4.76 16.79
C TYR A 255 5.02 -4.27 16.90
N SER A 256 5.23 -2.97 17.14
CA SER A 256 6.58 -2.37 17.16
C SER A 256 7.27 -2.43 18.53
N GLY A 257 6.53 -2.69 19.61
CA GLY A 257 7.03 -2.62 20.98
C GLY A 257 7.31 -1.20 21.49
N LYS A 258 7.01 -0.16 20.68
CA LYS A 258 7.29 1.25 21.02
C LYS A 258 6.14 1.87 21.82
N LEU A 259 6.48 2.83 22.69
CA LEU A 259 5.49 3.65 23.37
C LEU A 259 4.83 4.63 22.37
N SER A 260 3.53 4.83 22.51
CA SER A 260 2.74 5.81 21.78
C SER A 260 1.73 6.46 22.72
N ASN A 261 1.39 7.72 22.45
CA ASN A 261 0.32 8.47 23.12
C ASN A 261 -1.04 8.35 22.40
N VAL A 262 -1.06 7.65 21.27
CA VAL A 262 -2.25 7.32 20.48
C VAL A 262 -2.25 5.84 20.22
N MET A 263 -3.35 5.17 20.55
CA MET A 263 -3.52 3.74 20.33
C MET A 263 -4.76 3.47 19.50
N ILE A 264 -4.65 2.51 18.60
CA ILE A 264 -5.75 2.01 17.79
C ILE A 264 -5.96 0.56 18.18
N ARG A 265 -7.12 0.26 18.77
CA ARG A 265 -7.52 -1.10 19.16
C ARG A 265 -8.58 -1.66 18.23
N GLN A 266 -9.44 -0.77 17.74
CA GLN A 266 -10.61 -1.11 16.95
C GLN A 266 -10.70 -0.22 15.72
N MET A 267 -11.44 -0.70 14.74
CA MET A 267 -11.73 0.00 13.50
C MET A 267 -13.09 -0.43 12.96
N TYR A 268 -13.74 0.45 12.21
CA TYR A 268 -14.78 0.01 11.29
C TYR A 268 -14.11 -0.75 10.15
N PHE A 269 -14.58 -1.97 9.89
CA PHE A 269 -13.98 -2.85 8.89
C PHE A 269 -15.05 -3.65 8.16
N GLN A 270 -15.12 -3.48 6.84
CA GLN A 270 -16.07 -4.15 5.99
C GLN A 270 -15.63 -4.22 4.52
N LYS A 271 -16.49 -4.81 3.69
CA LYS A 271 -16.25 -4.93 2.25
C LYS A 271 -16.07 -3.54 1.63
N GLY A 272 -15.04 -3.38 0.81
CA GLY A 272 -14.87 -2.24 -0.09
C GLY A 272 -15.35 -2.59 -1.49
N TRP A 273 -14.65 -2.07 -2.51
CA TRP A 273 -14.95 -2.37 -3.90
C TRP A 273 -14.73 -3.84 -4.26
N LYS A 274 -15.61 -4.39 -5.11
CA LYS A 274 -15.42 -5.71 -5.72
C LYS A 274 -14.91 -5.53 -7.14
N PHE A 275 -13.66 -5.88 -7.40
CA PHE A 275 -13.12 -5.79 -8.75
C PHE A 275 -13.60 -6.95 -9.63
N GLU A 276 -14.06 -6.64 -10.84
CA GLU A 276 -14.48 -7.60 -11.87
C GLU A 276 -13.80 -7.33 -13.24
N GLY A 277 -12.90 -6.34 -13.30
CA GLY A 277 -12.20 -5.92 -14.52
C GLY A 277 -10.89 -6.66 -14.80
N TYR A 278 -10.71 -7.88 -14.29
CA TYR A 278 -9.42 -8.60 -14.32
C TYR A 278 -8.82 -8.76 -15.72
N ALA A 279 -9.66 -8.86 -16.76
CA ALA A 279 -9.19 -8.97 -18.14
C ALA A 279 -8.53 -7.69 -18.69
N LEU A 280 -8.89 -6.53 -18.13
CA LEU A 280 -8.35 -5.23 -18.54
C LEU A 280 -7.17 -4.79 -17.67
N TRP A 281 -7.06 -5.35 -16.46
CA TRP A 281 -6.03 -4.95 -15.51
C TRP A 281 -4.75 -5.74 -15.72
N THR A 282 -3.64 -5.01 -15.87
CA THR A 282 -2.30 -5.56 -15.80
C THR A 282 -1.55 -4.82 -14.69
N ASP A 283 -1.02 -5.57 -13.72
CA ASP A 283 -0.22 -5.00 -12.63
C ASP A 283 1.26 -5.05 -13.02
N PRO A 284 2.00 -3.93 -12.96
CA PRO A 284 3.41 -3.89 -13.36
C PRO A 284 4.32 -4.77 -12.51
N HIS A 285 3.95 -5.00 -11.25
CA HIS A 285 4.79 -5.73 -10.30
C HIS A 285 4.45 -7.22 -10.28
N THR A 286 3.56 -7.69 -11.15
CA THR A 286 3.07 -9.07 -11.13
C THR A 286 3.52 -9.83 -12.39
N PRO A 287 4.34 -10.89 -12.25
CA PRO A 287 4.70 -11.75 -13.35
C PRO A 287 3.47 -12.52 -13.85
N ARG A 288 3.42 -12.74 -15.17
CA ARG A 288 2.30 -13.42 -15.84
C ARG A 288 2.73 -14.73 -16.47
N SER A 289 1.84 -15.71 -16.40
CA SER A 289 1.91 -16.96 -17.15
C SER A 289 0.88 -16.91 -18.24
N ILE A 290 1.32 -17.10 -19.48
CA ILE A 290 0.48 -17.23 -20.66
C ILE A 290 0.31 -18.72 -20.95
N SER A 291 -0.93 -19.16 -21.03
CA SER A 291 -1.32 -20.50 -21.51
C SER A 291 -2.18 -20.34 -22.77
N GLU A 292 -2.42 -21.44 -23.50
CA GLU A 292 -3.25 -21.41 -24.73
C GLU A 292 -4.63 -20.78 -24.51
N ASP A 293 -5.20 -20.93 -23.30
CA ASP A 293 -6.56 -20.49 -22.98
C ASP A 293 -6.66 -19.21 -22.13
N ALA A 294 -5.57 -18.79 -21.47
CA ALA A 294 -5.61 -17.67 -20.52
C ALA A 294 -4.25 -17.07 -20.17
N VAL A 295 -4.27 -15.76 -19.88
CA VAL A 295 -3.20 -15.04 -19.17
C VAL A 295 -3.58 -14.96 -17.70
N SER A 296 -2.68 -15.37 -16.81
CA SER A 296 -2.90 -15.34 -15.36
C SER A 296 -1.67 -14.88 -14.59
N SER A 297 -1.87 -14.30 -13.41
CA SER A 297 -0.76 -13.95 -12.53
C SER A 297 -0.13 -15.19 -11.89
N VAL A 298 1.20 -15.18 -11.73
CA VAL A 298 1.90 -16.28 -11.05
C VAL A 298 1.70 -16.15 -9.54
N LYS A 299 1.20 -17.21 -8.92
CA LYS A 299 0.85 -17.25 -7.49
C LYS A 299 1.75 -18.20 -6.71
N PRO A 300 2.03 -17.91 -5.43
CA PRO A 300 2.71 -18.86 -4.55
C PRO A 300 1.92 -20.17 -4.46
N ARG A 301 2.63 -21.30 -4.44
CA ARG A 301 2.07 -22.64 -4.28
C ARG A 301 2.75 -23.35 -3.12
N GLU A 302 1.96 -23.95 -2.24
CA GLU A 302 2.47 -24.73 -1.11
C GLU A 302 3.44 -25.82 -1.61
N GLY A 303 4.57 -26.00 -0.91
CA GLY A 303 5.60 -26.97 -1.28
C GLY A 303 6.44 -26.61 -2.52
N LYS A 304 6.23 -25.46 -3.15
CA LYS A 304 7.05 -24.98 -4.28
C LYS A 304 8.01 -23.88 -3.84
N ALA A 305 9.30 -24.16 -3.90
CA ALA A 305 10.33 -23.15 -3.65
C ALA A 305 10.32 -22.04 -4.71
N VAL A 306 10.57 -20.80 -4.27
CA VAL A 306 10.51 -19.57 -5.10
C VAL A 306 11.35 -19.67 -6.38
N TRP A 307 12.53 -20.27 -6.33
CA TRP A 307 13.41 -20.39 -7.50
C TRP A 307 12.80 -21.21 -8.66
N ARG A 308 11.81 -22.05 -8.37
CA ARG A 308 11.07 -22.84 -9.37
C ARG A 308 10.06 -22.00 -10.16
N ASP A 309 9.91 -20.72 -9.82
CA ASP A 309 9.14 -19.71 -10.55
C ASP A 309 10.04 -18.63 -11.18
N LEU A 310 11.38 -18.83 -11.25
CA LEU A 310 12.28 -17.83 -11.85
C LEU A 310 11.98 -17.53 -13.32
N ALA A 311 11.60 -18.54 -14.11
CA ALA A 311 11.30 -18.36 -15.52
C ALA A 311 10.17 -17.32 -15.74
N PRO A 312 8.98 -17.45 -15.13
CA PRO A 312 7.97 -16.41 -15.25
C PRO A 312 8.36 -15.09 -14.58
N PHE A 313 9.27 -15.06 -13.60
CA PHE A 313 9.71 -13.80 -12.99
C PHE A 313 10.63 -12.97 -13.89
N LEU A 314 11.47 -13.64 -14.69
CA LEU A 314 12.52 -12.99 -15.48
C LEU A 314 12.16 -12.87 -16.97
N LEU A 315 11.27 -13.73 -17.46
CA LEU A 315 10.97 -13.86 -18.89
C LEU A 315 9.54 -13.47 -19.25
N SER A 316 8.68 -13.10 -18.29
CA SER A 316 7.32 -12.69 -18.62
C SER A 316 7.31 -11.29 -19.23
N THR A 317 7.06 -11.23 -20.53
CA THR A 317 6.57 -10.04 -21.27
C THR A 317 5.05 -10.03 -21.28
#